data_AF-A0A6H1ZQW2-F1
#
_entry.id   AF-A0A6H1ZQW2-F1
#
_cell.length_a   1.000
_cell.length_b   1.000
_cell.length_c   1.000
_cell.angle_alpha   90.00
_cell.angle_beta   90.00
_cell.angle_gamma   90.00
#
_symmetry.space_group_name_H-M   'P 1'
#
loop_
_entity.id
_entity.type
_entity.pdbx_description
1 polymer ?
#
loop_
_entity_poly.entity_id
_entity_poly.type
_entity_poly.pdbx_seq_one_letter_code
_entity_poly.pdbx_strand_id
1 'polypeptide(L)'
;MITGEFNELDQICKTHKCPEHPDMALTVAWLTTGQFAVRCGADHFPEEVTRIPTLTEAYKQGEDIPEPLAGNIVKGQQRRARAAGAAVIPFVLGEVPKRDSETGELLTPEAIQALIDYAEKYGLDAYRGHVCLFHGDPYITVDGYFYKAKREKIPYSLTGRPLTRDELLLHHYEDDDLGYYSKVRRLDTGQEFEGYGFVKKSELTERSKKSPDRLRYPVVAGKPGNMVIKRAEWQALRRAFPIGGEE
;
A
#
# COMPACT_ATOMS: atom_id res chain seq x y z
N MET A 1 27.42 -23.82 -38.67
CA MET A 1 27.88 -22.61 -37.95
C MET A 1 26.69 -21.71 -37.65
N ILE A 2 26.50 -21.37 -36.37
CA ILE A 2 25.42 -20.48 -35.91
C ILE A 2 25.90 -19.03 -36.00
N THR A 3 25.19 -18.18 -36.75
CA THR A 3 25.47 -16.74 -36.92
C THR A 3 24.26 -15.89 -36.48
N GLY A 4 24.48 -14.62 -36.17
CA GLY A 4 23.41 -13.73 -35.71
C GLY A 4 23.91 -12.45 -35.06
N GLU A 5 23.00 -11.76 -34.35
CA GLU A 5 23.30 -10.57 -33.58
C GLU A 5 24.13 -10.89 -32.34
N PHE A 6 25.10 -10.03 -32.01
CA PHE A 6 26.05 -10.28 -30.91
C PHE A 6 25.34 -10.64 -29.59
N ASN A 7 24.29 -9.89 -29.21
CA ASN A 7 23.58 -10.09 -27.95
C ASN A 7 22.84 -11.44 -27.87
N GLU A 8 22.31 -11.92 -29.00
CA GLU A 8 21.62 -13.21 -29.07
C GLU A 8 22.63 -14.36 -28.95
N LEU A 9 23.74 -14.26 -29.66
CA LEU A 9 24.81 -15.25 -29.62
C LEU A 9 25.51 -15.28 -28.25
N ASP A 10 25.69 -14.14 -27.60
CA ASP A 10 26.24 -14.05 -26.24
C ASP A 10 25.31 -14.76 -25.23
N GLN A 11 24.00 -14.60 -25.37
CA GLN A 11 23.03 -15.30 -24.52
C GLN A 11 23.05 -16.81 -24.77
N ILE A 12 23.21 -17.24 -26.03
CA ILE A 12 23.39 -18.66 -26.39
C ILE A 12 24.66 -19.20 -25.73
N CYS A 13 25.79 -18.48 -25.82
CA CYS A 13 27.06 -18.90 -25.22
C CYS A 13 26.98 -19.12 -23.70
N LYS A 14 26.13 -18.34 -23.00
CA LYS A 14 25.92 -18.46 -21.55
C LYS A 14 25.01 -19.61 -21.13
N THR A 15 24.16 -20.10 -22.03
CA THR A 15 23.08 -21.04 -21.70
C THR A 15 23.19 -22.38 -22.43
N HIS A 16 24.13 -22.51 -23.35
CA HIS A 16 24.33 -23.72 -24.15
C HIS A 16 25.80 -24.14 -24.15
N LYS A 17 26.05 -25.39 -24.56
CA LYS A 17 27.37 -25.97 -24.76
C LYS A 17 27.48 -26.63 -26.13
N CYS A 18 28.72 -26.80 -26.59
CA CYS A 18 29.02 -27.56 -27.80
C CYS A 18 28.73 -29.06 -27.55
N PRO A 19 28.00 -29.75 -28.45
CA PRO A 19 27.77 -31.20 -28.32
C PRO A 19 29.06 -32.01 -28.42
N GLU A 20 29.99 -31.57 -29.27
CA GLU A 20 31.27 -32.25 -29.51
C GLU A 20 32.32 -31.94 -28.45
N HIS A 21 32.25 -30.76 -27.84
CA HIS A 21 33.20 -30.28 -26.84
C HIS A 21 32.47 -29.76 -25.59
N PRO A 22 31.82 -30.64 -24.82
CA PRO A 22 30.91 -30.25 -23.74
C PRO A 22 31.61 -29.53 -22.58
N ASP A 23 32.92 -29.75 -22.40
CA ASP A 23 33.72 -29.15 -21.33
C ASP A 23 34.30 -27.78 -21.71
N MET A 24 34.09 -27.34 -22.96
CA MET A 24 34.62 -26.08 -23.48
C MET A 24 33.54 -25.01 -23.51
N ALA A 25 33.89 -23.81 -23.05
CA ALA A 25 32.99 -22.66 -23.13
C ALA A 25 32.74 -22.26 -24.60
N LEU A 26 31.50 -21.84 -24.87
CA LEU A 26 31.14 -21.15 -26.10
C LEU A 26 31.49 -19.66 -25.99
N THR A 27 31.93 -19.08 -27.10
CA THR A 27 32.30 -17.67 -27.22
C THR A 27 31.76 -17.11 -28.53
N VAL A 28 31.54 -15.79 -28.57
CA VAL A 28 31.15 -15.10 -29.80
C VAL A 28 32.41 -14.66 -30.54
N ALA A 29 32.59 -15.14 -31.76
CA ALA A 29 33.72 -14.79 -32.63
C ALA A 29 33.26 -13.88 -33.77
N TRP A 30 34.08 -12.88 -34.10
CA TRP A 30 33.89 -12.05 -35.29
C TRP A 30 34.53 -12.74 -36.50
N LEU A 31 33.77 -12.91 -37.57
CA LEU A 31 34.23 -13.50 -38.82
C LEU A 31 34.74 -12.40 -39.77
N THR A 32 35.69 -12.77 -40.63
CA THR A 32 36.21 -11.87 -41.69
C THR A 32 35.13 -11.46 -42.70
N THR A 33 34.01 -12.18 -42.75
CA THR A 33 32.83 -11.86 -43.55
C THR A 33 31.98 -10.73 -42.96
N GLY A 34 32.34 -10.19 -41.79
CA GLY A 34 31.61 -9.09 -41.14
C GLY A 34 30.40 -9.54 -40.30
N GLN A 35 30.38 -10.82 -39.90
CA GLN A 35 29.29 -11.41 -39.10
C GLN A 35 29.83 -11.99 -37.79
N PHE A 36 28.97 -12.09 -36.77
CA PHE A 36 29.27 -12.82 -35.55
C PHE A 36 28.85 -14.28 -35.67
N ALA A 37 29.61 -15.18 -35.05
CA ALA A 37 29.31 -16.59 -34.97
C ALA A 37 29.64 -17.18 -33.60
N VAL A 38 28.96 -18.26 -33.22
CA VAL A 38 29.31 -19.05 -32.02
C VAL A 38 30.50 -19.95 -32.32
N ARG A 39 31.50 -19.93 -31.44
CA ARG A 39 32.73 -20.73 -31.51
C ARG A 39 33.02 -21.35 -30.14
N CYS A 40 33.39 -22.63 -30.09
CA CYS A 40 33.84 -23.26 -28.85
C CYS A 40 35.36 -23.10 -28.64
N GLY A 41 35.82 -23.34 -27.42
CA GLY A 41 37.24 -23.24 -27.05
C GLY A 41 38.22 -24.14 -27.83
N ALA A 42 37.72 -25.12 -28.59
CA ALA A 42 38.53 -26.00 -29.45
C ALA A 42 38.72 -25.47 -30.89
N ASP A 43 38.43 -24.18 -31.13
CA ASP A 43 38.43 -23.59 -32.48
C ASP A 43 37.42 -24.23 -33.45
N HIS A 44 36.29 -24.68 -32.90
CA HIS A 44 35.23 -25.31 -33.67
C HIS A 44 33.96 -24.43 -33.70
N PHE A 45 33.30 -24.39 -34.86
CA PHE A 45 32.06 -23.64 -35.11
C PHE A 45 30.87 -24.61 -35.16
N PRO A 46 30.21 -24.88 -34.02
CA PRO A 46 29.13 -25.85 -33.97
C PRO A 46 27.99 -25.50 -34.94
N GLU A 47 27.39 -26.54 -35.52
CA GLU A 47 26.14 -26.42 -36.27
C GLU A 47 24.92 -26.41 -35.34
N GLU A 48 25.02 -27.12 -34.21
CA GLU A 48 24.00 -27.21 -33.19
C GLU A 48 24.59 -27.00 -31.79
N VAL A 49 23.79 -26.51 -30.86
CA VAL A 49 24.18 -26.29 -29.47
C VAL A 49 23.18 -26.94 -28.52
N THR A 50 23.68 -27.54 -27.45
CA THR A 50 22.84 -28.21 -26.45
C THR A 50 22.62 -27.29 -25.27
N ARG A 51 21.36 -27.07 -24.89
CA ARG A 51 21.02 -26.25 -23.72
C ARG A 51 21.59 -26.86 -22.45
N ILE A 52 22.29 -26.06 -21.66
CA ILE A 52 22.71 -26.42 -20.30
C ILE A 52 21.47 -26.28 -19.40
N PRO A 53 21.02 -27.35 -18.74
CA PRO A 53 19.90 -27.25 -17.82
C PRO A 53 20.28 -26.28 -16.70
N THR A 54 19.34 -25.42 -16.31
CA THR A 54 19.53 -24.59 -15.13
C THR A 54 19.66 -25.47 -13.90
N LEU A 55 20.36 -24.99 -12.86
CA LEU A 55 20.48 -25.73 -11.59
C LEU A 55 19.11 -26.14 -10.99
N THR A 56 18.06 -25.36 -11.26
CA THR A 56 16.68 -25.70 -10.83
C THR A 56 16.07 -26.83 -11.67
N GLU A 57 16.36 -26.90 -12.97
CA GLU A 57 15.91 -27.98 -13.85
C GLU A 57 16.65 -29.29 -13.53
N ALA A 58 17.98 -29.23 -13.37
CA ALA A 58 18.81 -30.34 -12.90
C ALA A 58 18.31 -30.90 -11.56
N TYR A 59 17.99 -30.02 -10.60
CA TYR A 59 17.43 -30.40 -9.30
C TYR A 59 16.10 -31.16 -9.44
N LYS A 60 15.22 -30.69 -10.33
CA LYS A 60 13.91 -31.33 -10.58
C LYS A 60 14.04 -32.68 -11.27
N GLN A 61 15.12 -32.90 -12.02
CA GLN A 61 15.43 -34.17 -12.69
C GLN A 61 16.12 -35.17 -11.74
N GLY A 62 16.40 -34.78 -10.49
CA GLY A 62 17.02 -35.64 -9.49
C GLY A 62 18.54 -35.74 -9.60
N GLU A 63 19.18 -34.80 -10.30
CA GLU A 63 20.64 -34.73 -10.35
C GLU A 63 21.23 -34.28 -8.99
N ASP A 64 22.39 -34.82 -8.64
CA ASP A 64 23.07 -34.52 -7.38
C ASP A 64 23.69 -33.12 -7.42
N ILE A 65 23.20 -32.23 -6.56
CA ILE A 65 23.62 -30.82 -6.51
C ILE A 65 24.20 -30.53 -5.12
N PRO A 66 25.31 -29.77 -5.02
CA PRO A 66 25.90 -29.41 -3.73
C PRO A 66 24.88 -28.86 -2.74
N GLU A 67 24.90 -29.37 -1.51
CA GLU A 67 23.93 -29.11 -0.45
C GLU A 67 23.62 -27.60 -0.20
N PRO A 68 24.59 -26.66 -0.26
CA PRO A 68 24.30 -25.24 -0.11
C PRO A 68 23.42 -24.67 -1.25
N LEU A 69 23.56 -25.20 -2.46
CA LEU A 69 22.81 -24.78 -3.64
C LEU A 69 21.42 -25.43 -3.66
N ALA A 70 21.32 -26.70 -3.29
CA ALA A 70 20.04 -27.38 -3.09
C ALA A 70 19.16 -26.63 -2.07
N GLY A 71 19.75 -26.20 -0.94
CA GLY A 71 19.07 -25.39 0.07
C GLY A 71 18.56 -24.04 -0.48
N ASN A 72 19.34 -23.37 -1.33
CA ASN A 72 18.93 -22.11 -1.96
C ASN A 72 17.82 -22.32 -3.02
N ILE A 73 17.87 -23.42 -3.77
CA ILE A 73 16.82 -23.79 -4.74
C ILE A 73 15.52 -24.08 -4.00
N VAL A 74 15.55 -24.88 -2.92
CA VAL A 74 14.38 -25.19 -2.09
C VAL A 74 13.82 -23.92 -1.45
N LYS A 75 14.64 -23.07 -0.85
CA LYS A 75 14.19 -21.76 -0.31
C LYS A 75 13.59 -20.86 -1.39
N GLY A 76 14.18 -20.84 -2.58
CA GLY A 76 13.69 -20.08 -3.73
C GLY A 76 12.37 -20.64 -4.31
N GLN A 77 12.21 -21.96 -4.33
CA GLN A 77 10.96 -22.64 -4.70
C GLN A 77 9.88 -22.40 -3.65
N GLN A 78 10.19 -22.49 -2.35
CA GLN A 78 9.28 -22.14 -1.26
C GLN A 78 8.88 -20.67 -1.30
N ARG A 79 9.81 -19.75 -1.60
CA ARG A 79 9.51 -18.32 -1.78
C ARG A 79 8.63 -18.09 -3.01
N ARG A 80 8.87 -18.79 -4.12
CA ARG A 80 8.03 -18.72 -5.33
C ARG A 80 6.67 -19.39 -5.13
N ALA A 81 6.58 -20.48 -4.39
CA ALA A 81 5.32 -21.12 -4.01
C ALA A 81 4.53 -20.22 -3.05
N ARG A 82 5.19 -19.56 -2.10
CA ARG A 82 4.60 -18.48 -1.30
C ARG A 82 4.18 -17.28 -2.14
N ALA A 83 4.91 -16.95 -3.21
CA ALA A 83 4.58 -15.85 -4.14
C ALA A 83 3.59 -16.24 -5.24
N ALA A 84 3.33 -17.53 -5.45
CA ALA A 84 2.33 -18.06 -6.37
C ALA A 84 1.02 -18.42 -5.65
N GLY A 85 1.11 -18.72 -4.34
CA GLY A 85 -0.02 -18.75 -3.41
C GLY A 85 -0.35 -17.39 -2.80
N ALA A 86 0.60 -16.46 -2.77
CA ALA A 86 0.28 -15.04 -2.71
C ALA A 86 -0.20 -14.68 -4.11
N ALA A 87 -1.50 -14.44 -4.25
CA ALA A 87 -1.99 -13.65 -5.36
C ALA A 87 -1.02 -12.48 -5.61
N VAL A 88 -0.83 -12.09 -6.88
CA VAL A 88 -0.57 -10.68 -7.23
C VAL A 88 -1.27 -9.88 -6.15
N ILE A 89 -0.56 -9.19 -5.25
CA ILE A 89 -1.23 -8.46 -4.17
C ILE A 89 -2.17 -7.55 -4.93
N PRO A 90 -3.49 -7.83 -4.95
CA PRO A 90 -4.41 -6.82 -5.43
C PRO A 90 -4.11 -5.69 -4.46
N PHE A 91 -4.12 -4.45 -4.93
CA PHE A 91 -4.40 -3.37 -4.01
C PHE A 91 -5.56 -3.87 -3.15
N VAL A 92 -5.31 -4.25 -1.87
CA VAL A 92 -6.34 -4.87 -1.05
C VAL A 92 -7.29 -3.72 -0.83
N LEU A 93 -8.33 -3.66 -1.66
CA LEU A 93 -9.59 -3.02 -1.34
C LEU A 93 -9.86 -3.52 0.07
N GLY A 94 -9.68 -2.64 1.05
CA GLY A 94 -9.92 -2.99 2.43
C GLY A 94 -11.29 -3.62 2.52
N GLU A 95 -11.43 -4.62 3.38
CA GLU A 95 -12.78 -5.09 3.66
C GLU A 95 -13.59 -3.90 4.18
N VAL A 96 -14.82 -3.72 3.67
CA VAL A 96 -15.76 -2.75 4.24
C VAL A 96 -15.75 -2.92 5.76
N PRO A 97 -15.70 -1.84 6.56
CA PRO A 97 -15.71 -1.95 8.00
C PRO A 97 -16.78 -2.96 8.45
N LYS A 98 -16.35 -4.02 9.16
CA LYS A 98 -17.23 -5.08 9.67
C LYS A 98 -17.68 -4.82 11.11
N ARG A 99 -17.20 -3.74 11.72
CA ARG A 99 -17.52 -3.35 13.09
C ARG A 99 -17.87 -1.88 13.15
N ASP A 100 -18.79 -1.52 14.03
CA ASP A 100 -19.01 -0.14 14.42
C ASP A 100 -17.76 0.38 15.15
N SER A 101 -17.31 1.57 14.77
CA SER A 101 -16.00 2.10 15.18
C SER A 101 -15.91 2.43 16.67
N GLU A 102 -17.06 2.68 17.31
CA GLU A 102 -17.13 2.99 18.74
C GLU A 102 -17.37 1.73 19.56
N THR A 103 -18.44 1.01 19.23
CA THR A 103 -18.91 -0.12 20.05
C THR A 103 -18.07 -1.38 19.84
N GLY A 104 -17.43 -1.50 18.67
CA GLY A 104 -16.74 -2.71 18.23
C GLY A 104 -17.69 -3.86 17.92
N GLU A 105 -19.01 -3.65 17.96
CA GLU A 105 -20.03 -4.63 17.60
C GLU A 105 -19.91 -4.99 16.12
N LEU A 106 -20.14 -6.27 15.79
CA LEU A 106 -20.15 -6.72 14.41
C LEU A 106 -21.36 -6.12 13.71
N LEU A 107 -21.11 -5.57 12.52
CA LEU A 107 -22.16 -5.02 11.68
C LEU A 107 -22.92 -6.16 11.01
N THR A 108 -24.24 -6.01 10.91
CA THR A 108 -25.07 -6.94 10.15
C THR A 108 -24.79 -6.77 8.64
N PRO A 109 -25.05 -7.79 7.81
CA PRO A 109 -24.92 -7.67 6.36
C PRO A 109 -25.70 -6.47 5.79
N GLU A 110 -26.88 -6.17 6.35
CA GLU A 110 -27.71 -5.04 5.94
C GLU A 110 -27.04 -3.69 6.27
N ALA A 111 -26.42 -3.57 7.45
CA ALA A 111 -25.68 -2.36 7.83
C ALA A 111 -24.43 -2.16 6.97
N ILE A 112 -23.74 -3.25 6.61
CA ILE A 112 -22.60 -3.22 5.67
C ILE A 112 -23.06 -2.74 4.30
N GLN A 113 -24.16 -3.30 3.78
CA GLN A 113 -24.72 -2.88 2.48
C GLN A 113 -25.15 -1.41 2.52
N ALA A 114 -25.83 -0.97 3.57
CA ALA A 114 -26.23 0.43 3.72
C ALA A 114 -25.02 1.38 3.76
N LEU A 115 -23.90 0.95 4.36
CA LEU A 115 -22.66 1.72 4.37
C LEU A 115 -22.02 1.80 2.98
N ILE A 116 -22.09 0.72 2.19
CA ILE A 116 -21.66 0.71 0.78
C ILE A 116 -22.52 1.70 -0.03
N ASP A 117 -23.84 1.57 0.05
CA ASP A 117 -24.78 2.44 -0.67
C ASP A 117 -24.59 3.92 -0.27
N TYR A 118 -24.34 4.18 1.02
CA TYR A 118 -24.00 5.52 1.51
C TYR A 118 -22.70 6.04 0.91
N ALA A 119 -21.64 5.23 0.84
CA ALA A 119 -20.40 5.62 0.19
C ALA A 119 -20.62 5.93 -1.30
N GLU A 120 -21.29 5.05 -2.02
CA GLU A 120 -21.57 5.21 -3.46
C GLU A 120 -22.38 6.48 -3.75
N LYS A 121 -23.40 6.77 -2.94
CA LYS A 121 -24.22 7.99 -3.05
C LYS A 121 -23.38 9.28 -3.06
N TYR A 122 -22.31 9.33 -2.27
CA TYR A 122 -21.41 10.48 -2.21
C TYR A 122 -20.15 10.32 -3.09
N GLY A 123 -20.09 9.23 -3.86
CA GLY A 123 -18.96 8.84 -4.68
C GLY A 123 -17.69 8.59 -3.85
N LEU A 124 -17.84 8.02 -2.67
CA LEU A 124 -16.76 7.55 -1.82
C LEU A 124 -16.54 6.04 -2.03
N ASP A 125 -15.59 5.46 -1.31
CA ASP A 125 -15.23 4.05 -1.42
C ASP A 125 -15.23 3.44 -0.01
N ALA A 126 -16.26 2.66 0.30
CA ALA A 126 -16.41 2.00 1.59
C ALA A 126 -15.28 0.99 1.87
N TYR A 127 -14.73 0.37 0.82
CA TYR A 127 -13.63 -0.58 0.93
C TYR A 127 -12.30 0.11 1.27
N ARG A 128 -12.18 1.41 1.01
CA ARG A 128 -10.99 2.20 1.41
C ARG A 128 -11.13 2.85 2.78
N GLY A 129 -12.22 2.59 3.50
CA GLY A 129 -12.48 3.24 4.78
C GLY A 129 -12.80 4.73 4.66
N HIS A 130 -13.29 5.19 3.49
CA HIS A 130 -13.75 6.57 3.33
C HIS A 130 -15.02 6.86 4.16
N VAL A 131 -15.74 5.81 4.54
CA VAL A 131 -16.89 5.88 5.43
C VAL A 131 -16.76 4.84 6.54
N CYS A 132 -17.36 5.10 7.69
CA CYS A 132 -17.48 4.14 8.78
C CYS A 132 -18.84 4.27 9.47
N LEU A 133 -19.22 3.26 10.26
CA LEU A 133 -20.33 3.38 11.21
C LEU A 133 -19.79 3.82 12.57
N PHE A 134 -20.46 4.79 13.18
CA PHE A 134 -20.16 5.29 14.51
C PHE A 134 -21.49 5.58 15.23
N HIS A 135 -21.72 4.93 16.37
CA HIS A 135 -23.02 4.98 17.06
C HIS A 135 -24.21 4.54 16.19
N GLY A 136 -23.99 3.63 15.23
CA GLY A 136 -25.04 3.17 14.32
C GLY A 136 -25.40 4.12 13.18
N ASP A 137 -24.78 5.31 13.14
CA ASP A 137 -24.95 6.26 12.04
C ASP A 137 -23.71 6.24 11.12
N PRO A 138 -23.88 6.41 9.79
CA PRO A 138 -22.76 6.45 8.86
C PRO A 138 -22.03 7.81 8.92
N TYR A 139 -20.70 7.78 8.96
CA TYR A 139 -19.83 8.95 8.97
C TYR A 139 -18.82 8.89 7.84
N ILE A 140 -18.50 10.06 7.28
CA ILE A 140 -17.40 10.21 6.31
C ILE A 140 -16.12 10.47 7.09
N THR A 141 -15.11 9.65 6.85
CA THR A 141 -13.81 9.75 7.51
C THR A 141 -12.97 10.88 6.90
N VAL A 142 -11.92 11.30 7.60
CA VAL A 142 -10.95 12.27 7.06
C VAL A 142 -10.34 11.79 5.73
N ASP A 143 -10.11 10.49 5.58
CA ASP A 143 -9.62 9.88 4.35
C ASP A 143 -10.63 10.03 3.19
N GLY A 144 -11.93 9.97 3.50
CA GLY A 144 -12.99 10.26 2.53
C GLY A 144 -12.93 11.70 2.01
N TYR A 145 -12.63 12.68 2.88
CA TYR A 145 -12.45 14.07 2.44
C TYR A 145 -11.15 14.28 1.66
N PHE A 146 -10.04 13.64 2.04
CA PHE A 146 -8.80 13.67 1.24
C PHE A 146 -9.02 13.08 -0.15
N TYR A 147 -9.72 11.95 -0.23
CA TYR A 147 -10.08 11.32 -1.49
C TYR A 147 -10.93 12.25 -2.36
N LYS A 148 -11.93 12.89 -1.78
CA LYS A 148 -12.76 13.85 -2.50
C LYS A 148 -11.96 15.03 -3.02
N ALA A 149 -11.14 15.66 -2.18
CA ALA A 149 -10.31 16.79 -2.58
C ALA A 149 -9.40 16.42 -3.76
N LYS A 150 -8.82 15.20 -3.72
CA LYS A 150 -8.02 14.66 -4.83
C LYS A 150 -8.85 14.43 -6.10
N ARG A 151 -10.09 13.94 -5.97
CA ARG A 151 -10.98 13.67 -7.10
C ARG A 151 -11.44 14.95 -7.80
N GLU A 152 -11.70 16.02 -7.05
CA GLU A 152 -12.09 17.33 -7.61
C GLU A 152 -10.93 18.03 -8.32
N LYS A 153 -9.70 17.55 -8.13
CA LYS A 153 -8.47 18.11 -8.73
C LYS A 153 -8.26 19.60 -8.39
N ILE A 154 -8.86 20.06 -7.30
CA ILE A 154 -8.68 21.41 -6.79
C ILE A 154 -7.35 21.42 -6.01
N PRO A 155 -6.36 22.23 -6.42
CA PRO A 155 -5.12 22.35 -5.68
C PRO A 155 -5.39 23.04 -4.34
N TYR A 156 -4.90 22.47 -3.23
CA TYR A 156 -5.01 23.05 -1.90
C TYR A 156 -3.73 22.81 -1.10
N SER A 157 -3.51 23.64 -0.08
CA SER A 157 -2.55 23.36 0.98
C SER A 157 -3.28 23.10 2.29
N LEU A 158 -2.75 22.15 3.06
CA LEU A 158 -3.21 21.84 4.41
C LEU A 158 -2.06 22.14 5.36
N THR A 159 -2.28 23.03 6.31
CA THR A 159 -1.33 23.32 7.38
C THR A 159 -2.01 23.12 8.72
N GLY A 160 -1.22 22.84 9.76
CA GLY A 160 -1.75 22.64 11.09
C GLY A 160 -0.69 22.80 12.16
N ARG A 161 -1.13 23.06 13.38
CA ARG A 161 -0.28 23.15 14.56
C ARG A 161 -1.07 22.86 15.83
N PRO A 162 -0.42 22.41 16.91
CA PRO A 162 -1.03 22.42 18.24
C PRO A 162 -1.49 23.84 18.62
N LEU A 163 -2.58 23.91 19.37
CA LEU A 163 -3.03 25.17 19.98
C LEU A 163 -2.12 25.55 21.15
N THR A 164 -1.94 26.84 21.37
CA THR A 164 -1.29 27.35 22.57
C THR A 164 -2.25 27.28 23.76
N ARG A 165 -1.71 27.45 24.98
CA ARG A 165 -2.51 27.49 26.20
C ARG A 165 -3.57 28.60 26.15
N ASP A 166 -3.20 29.80 25.71
CA ASP A 166 -4.13 30.93 25.63
C ASP A 166 -5.26 30.67 24.62
N GLU A 167 -4.95 29.98 23.52
CA GLU A 167 -5.96 29.57 22.52
C GLU A 167 -6.90 28.49 23.07
N LEU A 168 -6.40 27.51 23.82
CA LEU A 168 -7.24 26.52 24.51
C LEU A 168 -8.22 27.18 25.48
N LEU A 169 -7.73 28.12 26.29
CA LEU A 169 -8.56 28.88 27.24
C LEU A 169 -9.63 29.72 26.53
N LEU A 170 -9.30 30.33 25.38
CA LEU A 170 -10.26 31.07 24.56
C LEU A 170 -11.41 30.17 24.07
N HIS A 171 -11.14 28.88 23.85
CA HIS A 171 -12.14 27.89 23.48
C HIS A 171 -12.82 27.20 24.67
N HIS A 172 -12.62 27.69 25.90
CA HIS A 172 -13.15 27.12 27.15
C HIS A 172 -12.66 25.69 27.44
N TYR A 173 -11.41 25.38 27.09
CA TYR A 173 -10.74 24.13 27.46
C TYR A 173 -9.74 24.38 28.60
N GLU A 174 -9.46 23.34 29.38
CA GLU A 174 -8.52 23.38 30.51
C GLU A 174 -7.06 23.24 30.02
N ASP A 175 -6.10 23.57 30.89
CA ASP A 175 -4.66 23.57 30.55
C ASP A 175 -4.11 22.20 30.14
N ASP A 176 -4.76 21.12 30.59
CA ASP A 176 -4.38 19.73 30.33
C ASP A 176 -5.22 19.06 29.23
N ASP A 177 -6.14 19.80 28.62
CA ASP A 177 -6.81 19.40 27.40
C ASP A 177 -5.88 19.56 26.19
N LEU A 178 -6.15 18.80 25.14
CA LEU A 178 -5.38 18.86 23.90
C LEU A 178 -6.19 19.57 22.82
N GLY A 179 -5.51 20.42 22.06
CA GLY A 179 -6.09 21.18 20.96
C GLY A 179 -5.17 21.21 19.76
N TYR A 180 -5.77 21.15 18.57
CA TYR A 180 -5.06 21.27 17.30
C TYR A 180 -5.84 22.15 16.34
N TYR A 181 -5.13 23.05 15.68
CA TYR A 181 -5.65 23.89 14.62
C TYR A 181 -5.22 23.35 13.27
N SER A 182 -6.13 23.36 12.30
CA SER A 182 -5.86 23.02 10.92
C SER A 182 -6.47 24.07 10.00
N LYS A 183 -5.77 24.38 8.91
CA LYS A 183 -6.21 25.31 7.87
C LYS A 183 -6.03 24.68 6.50
N VAL A 184 -7.11 24.65 5.73
CA VAL A 184 -7.10 24.32 4.31
C VAL A 184 -7.17 25.63 3.53
N ARG A 185 -6.19 25.87 2.66
CA ARG A 185 -6.22 26.97 1.69
C ARG A 185 -6.41 26.40 0.29
N ARG A 186 -7.50 26.78 -0.35
CA ARG A 186 -7.77 26.49 -1.76
C ARG A 186 -6.89 27.39 -2.62
N LEU A 187 -6.01 26.81 -3.45
CA LEU A 187 -5.03 27.57 -4.24
C LEU A 187 -5.64 28.18 -5.51
N ASP A 188 -6.78 27.66 -5.96
CA ASP A 188 -7.54 28.17 -7.10
C ASP A 188 -8.30 29.47 -6.78
N THR A 189 -8.88 29.56 -5.59
CA THR A 189 -9.72 30.69 -5.15
C THR A 189 -9.04 31.58 -4.12
N GLY A 190 -8.00 31.08 -3.44
CA GLY A 190 -7.38 31.72 -2.30
C GLY A 190 -8.17 31.63 -1.00
N GLN A 191 -9.36 31.00 -1.00
CA GLN A 191 -10.20 30.85 0.19
C GLN A 191 -9.52 29.97 1.25
N GLU A 192 -9.72 30.34 2.52
CA GLU A 192 -9.18 29.65 3.68
C GLU A 192 -10.31 29.09 4.54
N PHE A 193 -10.15 27.84 4.99
CA PHE A 193 -11.11 27.12 5.81
C PHE A 193 -10.40 26.57 7.04
N GLU A 194 -10.86 26.96 8.20
CA GLU A 194 -10.26 26.59 9.47
C GLU A 194 -11.01 25.44 10.13
N GLY A 195 -10.30 24.64 10.92
CA GLY A 195 -10.85 23.54 11.68
C GLY A 195 -10.10 23.37 13.00
N TYR A 196 -10.84 23.04 14.05
CA TYR A 196 -10.30 22.88 15.39
C TYR A 196 -10.65 21.49 15.92
N GLY A 197 -9.67 20.79 16.44
CA GLY A 197 -9.83 19.49 17.06
C GLY A 197 -9.42 19.56 18.52
N PHE A 198 -10.33 19.17 19.40
CA PHE A 198 -10.08 19.15 20.84
C PHE A 198 -10.29 17.75 21.38
N VAL A 199 -9.55 17.41 22.43
CA VAL A 199 -9.74 16.20 23.24
C VAL A 199 -9.62 16.61 24.70
N LYS A 200 -10.69 16.41 25.47
CA LYS A 200 -10.68 16.69 26.90
C LYS A 200 -9.94 15.62 27.67
N LYS A 201 -9.29 15.97 28.77
CA LYS A 201 -8.70 14.99 29.69
C LYS A 201 -9.73 14.01 30.24
N SER A 202 -10.97 14.46 30.43
CA SER A 202 -12.07 13.57 30.81
C SER A 202 -12.30 12.48 29.76
N GLU A 203 -12.18 12.76 28.46
CA GLU A 203 -12.34 11.74 27.40
C GLU A 203 -11.29 10.62 27.48
N LEU A 204 -10.12 10.90 28.05
CA LEU A 204 -9.02 9.93 28.18
C LEU A 204 -9.30 8.87 29.25
N THR A 205 -10.12 9.20 30.25
CA THR A 205 -10.34 8.39 31.44
C THR A 205 -11.79 7.98 31.65
N GLU A 206 -12.72 8.60 30.91
CA GLU A 206 -14.14 8.32 31.02
C GLU A 206 -14.44 6.84 30.72
N ARG A 207 -15.22 6.22 31.60
CA ARG A 207 -15.63 4.82 31.48
C ARG A 207 -16.98 4.72 30.76
N SER A 208 -17.17 3.62 30.03
CA SER A 208 -18.45 3.35 29.38
C SER A 208 -19.55 3.13 30.41
N LYS A 209 -20.69 3.81 30.24
CA LYS A 209 -21.88 3.58 31.09
C LYS A 209 -22.46 2.17 30.94
N LYS A 210 -22.29 1.55 29.77
CA LYS A 210 -22.78 0.19 29.47
C LYS A 210 -21.81 -0.89 29.95
N SER A 211 -20.51 -0.61 29.94
CA SER A 211 -19.46 -1.55 30.31
C SER A 211 -18.39 -0.82 31.14
N PRO A 212 -18.57 -0.71 32.47
CA PRO A 212 -17.70 0.11 33.33
C PRO A 212 -16.23 -0.33 33.36
N ASP A 213 -15.94 -1.57 32.96
CA ASP A 213 -14.60 -2.11 32.77
C ASP A 213 -13.85 -1.49 31.60
N ARG A 214 -14.55 -0.88 30.64
CA ARG A 214 -13.98 -0.32 29.41
C ARG A 214 -13.97 1.20 29.43
N LEU A 215 -12.97 1.78 28.75
CA LEU A 215 -12.98 3.20 28.44
C LEU A 215 -14.12 3.50 27.46
N ARG A 216 -14.75 4.65 27.63
CA ARG A 216 -15.78 5.15 26.72
C ARG A 216 -15.17 5.43 25.34
N TYR A 217 -14.01 6.06 25.31
CA TYR A 217 -13.30 6.44 24.08
C TYR A 217 -11.92 5.79 24.00
N PRO A 218 -11.82 4.47 23.76
CA PRO A 218 -10.55 3.74 23.80
C PRO A 218 -9.54 4.25 22.76
N VAL A 219 -10.01 4.66 21.59
CA VAL A 219 -9.15 5.21 20.52
C VAL A 219 -8.58 6.58 20.92
N VAL A 220 -9.41 7.43 21.54
CA VAL A 220 -9.00 8.75 22.02
C VAL A 220 -7.97 8.60 23.14
N ALA A 221 -8.21 7.71 24.10
CA ALA A 221 -7.26 7.45 25.18
C ALA A 221 -5.92 6.88 24.68
N GLY A 222 -5.95 6.00 23.67
CA GLY A 222 -4.74 5.38 23.14
C GLY A 222 -3.88 6.30 22.27
N LYS A 223 -4.48 7.25 21.54
CA LYS A 223 -3.77 8.15 20.60
C LYS A 223 -4.39 9.55 20.56
N PRO A 224 -4.41 10.29 21.68
CA PRO A 224 -5.16 11.54 21.77
C PRO A 224 -4.61 12.64 20.85
N GLY A 225 -3.29 12.73 20.69
CA GLY A 225 -2.64 13.65 19.75
C GLY A 225 -3.08 13.44 18.29
N ASN A 226 -3.19 12.18 17.86
CA ASN A 226 -3.66 11.88 16.50
C ASN A 226 -5.15 12.23 16.34
N MET A 227 -5.94 12.09 17.39
CA MET A 227 -7.37 12.40 17.35
C MET A 227 -7.64 13.89 17.24
N VAL A 228 -6.91 14.75 17.97
CA VAL A 228 -7.05 16.21 17.81
C VAL A 228 -6.67 16.65 16.39
N ILE A 229 -5.60 16.09 15.82
CA ILE A 229 -5.20 16.37 14.42
C ILE A 229 -6.32 15.98 13.46
N LYS A 230 -6.79 14.72 13.53
CA LYS A 230 -7.84 14.22 12.63
C LYS A 230 -9.15 14.99 12.76
N ARG A 231 -9.55 15.38 13.98
CA ARG A 231 -10.76 16.21 14.22
C ARG A 231 -10.60 17.59 13.57
N ALA A 232 -9.43 18.22 13.71
CA ALA A 232 -9.15 19.53 13.13
C ALA A 232 -9.13 19.49 11.58
N GLU A 233 -8.39 18.53 11.01
CA GLU A 233 -8.29 18.34 9.56
C GLU A 233 -9.65 18.01 8.94
N TRP A 234 -10.42 17.14 9.59
CA TRP A 234 -11.78 16.80 9.14
C TRP A 234 -12.69 18.04 9.09
N GLN A 235 -12.66 18.90 10.11
CA GLN A 235 -13.47 20.13 10.10
C GLN A 235 -13.04 21.08 8.97
N ALA A 236 -11.74 21.31 8.80
CA ALA A 236 -11.22 22.20 7.77
C ALA A 236 -11.53 21.67 6.36
N LEU A 237 -11.29 20.38 6.12
CA LEU A 237 -11.56 19.72 4.84
C LEU A 237 -13.05 19.63 4.53
N ARG A 238 -13.92 19.37 5.53
CA ARG A 238 -15.37 19.34 5.34
C ARG A 238 -15.90 20.68 4.84
N ARG A 239 -15.39 21.79 5.39
CA ARG A 239 -15.77 23.14 4.97
C ARG A 239 -15.21 23.48 3.58
N ALA A 240 -13.98 23.08 3.28
CA ALA A 240 -13.35 23.33 2.00
C ALA A 240 -13.93 22.49 0.85
N PHE A 241 -14.37 21.25 1.14
CA PHE A 241 -14.83 20.25 0.17
C PHE A 241 -16.16 19.58 0.62
N PRO A 242 -17.27 20.33 0.73
CA PRO A 242 -18.51 19.89 1.40
C PRO A 242 -19.22 18.74 0.69
N ILE A 243 -19.39 17.59 1.36
CA ILE A 243 -20.04 16.39 0.82
C ILE A 243 -21.52 16.42 1.17
N GLY A 244 -22.39 16.38 0.15
CA GLY A 244 -23.84 16.36 0.33
C GLY A 244 -24.56 17.70 0.25
N GLY A 245 -23.85 18.78 -0.10
CA GLY A 245 -24.38 20.14 -0.21
C GLY A 245 -23.67 21.11 0.75
N GLU A 246 -23.87 22.41 0.55
CA GLU A 246 -23.48 23.43 1.54
C GLU A 246 -24.44 23.34 2.73
N GLU A 247 -23.91 23.06 3.92
CA GLU A 247 -24.62 23.24 5.20
C GLU A 247 -24.40 24.65 5.74
#